data_AF-A0A8X6WSN5-F1
#
_entry.id   AF-A0A8X6WSN5-F1
#
_cell.length_a   1.000
_cell.length_b   1.000
_cell.length_c   1.000
_cell.angle_alpha   90.00
_cell.angle_beta   90.00
_cell.angle_gamma   90.00
#
_symmetry.space_group_name_H-M   'P 1'
#
loop_
_entity.id
_entity.type
_entity.pdbx_description
1 polymer ?
#
loop_
_entity_poly.entity_id
_entity_poly.type
_entity_poly.pdbx_seq_one_letter_code
_entity_poly.pdbx_strand_id
1 'polypeptide(L)'
;MLVEAFKSCETKLLKVVSAFAHESINAAAFEIRELNVQEEVVTSCLISCDGPWQHRSHTSLNGCAVALCIDTAEVVDVEIISKNY
;
A
#
# COMPACT_ATOMS: atom_id res chain seq x y z
N MET A 1 27.52 -13.07 4.67
CA MET A 1 27.56 -12.88 3.20
C MET A 1 26.18 -12.99 2.53
N LEU A 2 25.51 -14.15 2.49
CA LEU A 2 24.22 -14.30 1.76
C LEU A 2 23.05 -13.55 2.42
N VAL A 3 22.96 -13.58 3.75
CA VAL A 3 21.90 -12.88 4.53
C VAL A 3 22.06 -11.36 4.46
N GLU A 4 23.28 -10.84 4.45
CA GLU A 4 23.55 -9.40 4.36
C GLU A 4 23.24 -8.85 2.97
N ALA A 5 23.59 -9.60 1.92
CA ALA A 5 23.22 -9.26 0.56
C ALA A 5 21.70 -9.23 0.38
N PHE A 6 21.00 -10.22 0.95
CA PHE A 6 19.54 -10.27 0.94
C PHE A 6 18.90 -9.05 1.63
N LYS A 7 19.31 -8.73 2.87
CA LYS A 7 18.81 -7.55 3.61
C LYS A 7 19.11 -6.23 2.89
N SER A 8 20.27 -6.13 2.25
CA SER A 8 20.63 -4.95 1.44
C SER A 8 19.69 -4.78 0.25
N CYS A 9 19.32 -5.86 -0.45
CA CYS A 9 18.35 -5.81 -1.53
C CYS A 9 16.94 -5.46 -1.02
N GLU A 10 16.50 -6.08 0.07
CA GLU A 10 15.21 -5.80 0.72
C GLU A 10 15.08 -4.31 1.06
N THR A 11 16.12 -3.72 1.66
CA THR A 11 16.13 -2.29 2.02
C THR A 11 16.03 -1.38 0.80
N LYS A 12 16.70 -1.72 -0.30
CA LYS A 12 16.65 -0.94 -1.54
C LYS A 12 15.26 -1.01 -2.19
N LEU A 13 14.68 -2.21 -2.25
CA LEU A 13 13.32 -2.42 -2.76
C LEU A 13 12.30 -1.66 -1.92
N LEU A 14 12.38 -1.76 -0.59
CA LEU A 14 11.51 -1.05 0.34
C LEU A 14 11.50 0.47 0.08
N LYS A 15 12.67 1.08 -0.12
CA LYS A 15 12.78 2.51 -0.41
C LYS A 15 12.08 2.90 -1.72
N VAL A 16 12.30 2.13 -2.78
CA VAL A 16 11.71 2.40 -4.10
C VAL A 16 10.20 2.21 -4.05
N VAL A 17 9.73 1.12 -3.44
CA VAL A 17 8.31 0.82 -3.30
C VAL A 17 7.60 1.87 -2.44
N SER A 18 8.22 2.32 -1.35
CA SER A 18 7.66 3.38 -0.50
C SER A 18 7.55 4.71 -1.24
N ALA A 19 8.56 5.10 -2.02
CA ALA A 19 8.50 6.32 -2.82
C ALA A 19 7.39 6.26 -3.88
N PHE A 20 7.31 5.13 -4.60
CA PHE A 20 6.27 4.90 -5.61
C PHE A 20 4.87 4.87 -5.00
N ALA A 21 4.70 4.20 -3.85
CA ALA A 21 3.42 4.18 -3.13
C ALA A 21 3.00 5.60 -2.75
N HIS A 22 3.91 6.40 -2.20
CA HIS A 22 3.61 7.79 -1.82
C HIS A 22 3.17 8.64 -3.03
N GLU A 23 3.83 8.48 -4.18
CA GLU A 23 3.44 9.17 -5.42
C GLU A 23 2.08 8.70 -5.94
N SER A 24 1.85 7.37 -5.97
CA SER A 24 0.59 6.77 -6.40
C SER A 24 -0.59 7.20 -5.54
N ILE A 25 -0.43 7.24 -4.22
CA ILE A 25 -1.48 7.64 -3.28
C ILE A 25 -1.83 9.12 -3.47
N ASN A 26 -0.83 9.98 -3.67
CA ASN A 26 -1.06 11.40 -3.91
C ASN A 26 -1.78 11.63 -5.25
N ALA A 27 -1.42 10.88 -6.30
CA ALA A 27 -2.11 10.93 -7.58
C ALA A 27 -3.57 10.47 -7.46
N ALA A 28 -3.81 9.34 -6.79
CA ALA A 28 -5.16 8.81 -6.56
C ALA A 28 -6.02 9.76 -5.73
N ALA A 29 -5.47 10.34 -4.66
CA ALA A 29 -6.16 11.33 -3.84
C ALA A 29 -6.50 12.60 -4.62
N PHE A 30 -5.63 13.01 -5.55
CA PHE A 30 -5.89 14.13 -6.45
C PHE A 30 -7.00 13.79 -7.45
N GLU A 31 -6.97 12.62 -8.07
CA GLU A 31 -8.01 12.16 -9.00
C GLU A 31 -9.38 12.06 -8.34
N ILE A 32 -9.45 11.48 -7.13
CA ILE A 32 -10.68 11.42 -6.33
C ILE A 32 -11.21 12.83 -6.05
N ARG A 33 -10.35 13.81 -5.76
CA ARG A 33 -10.79 15.20 -5.56
C ARG A 33 -11.31 15.85 -6.85
N GLU A 34 -10.61 15.68 -7.97
CA GLU A 34 -11.01 16.23 -9.27
C GLU A 34 -12.33 15.63 -9.79
N LEU A 35 -12.56 14.34 -9.57
CA LEU A 35 -13.83 13.70 -9.91
C LEU A 35 -15.02 14.25 -9.09
N ASN A 36 -14.75 14.85 -7.93
CA ASN A 36 -15.75 15.37 -6.99
C ASN A 36 -15.79 16.91 -6.94
N VAL A 37 -15.41 17.59 -8.02
CA VAL A 37 -15.39 19.08 -8.14
C VAL A 37 -16.74 19.76 -7.86
N GLN A 38 -17.84 19.02 -7.73
CA GLN A 38 -19.08 19.57 -7.19
C GLN A 38 -19.10 19.48 -5.65
N GLU A 39 -18.77 20.63 -5.06
CA GLU A 39 -18.96 21.03 -3.67
C GLU A 39 -17.91 20.53 -2.67
N GLU A 40 -17.58 21.42 -1.73
CA GLU A 40 -16.62 21.30 -0.62
C GLU A 40 -16.99 20.20 0.40
N VAL A 41 -17.39 19.04 -0.08
CA VAL A 41 -17.88 17.92 0.71
C VAL A 41 -16.74 16.94 0.86
N VAL A 42 -16.42 16.64 2.12
CA VAL A 42 -15.59 15.51 2.50
C VAL A 42 -16.06 14.30 1.70
N THR A 43 -15.26 13.89 0.73
CA THR A 43 -15.64 12.85 -0.22
C THR A 43 -15.62 11.52 0.51
N SER A 44 -16.79 10.93 0.75
CA SER A 44 -16.85 9.58 1.30
C SER A 44 -16.45 8.60 0.20
N CYS A 45 -15.34 7.88 0.39
CA CYS A 45 -14.92 6.80 -0.49
C CYS A 45 -14.98 5.46 0.25
N LEU A 46 -15.31 4.40 -0.47
CA LEU A 46 -15.26 3.04 0.07
C LEU A 46 -13.85 2.47 -0.08
N ILE A 47 -13.33 1.88 0.99
CA ILE A 47 -11.98 1.28 1.01
C ILE A 47 -12.09 -0.23 1.22
N SER A 48 -11.40 -1.01 0.38
CA SER A 48 -11.09 -2.42 0.61
C SER A 48 -9.66 -2.54 1.13
N CYS A 49 -9.45 -3.32 2.18
CA CYS A 49 -8.12 -3.60 2.71
C CYS A 49 -7.76 -5.06 2.50
N ASP A 50 -6.81 -5.31 1.61
CA ASP A 50 -6.34 -6.64 1.26
C ASP A 50 -4.99 -6.91 1.92
N GLY A 51 -4.99 -7.84 2.88
CA GLY A 51 -3.79 -8.30 3.56
C GLY A 51 -3.22 -9.58 2.95
N PRO A 52 -1.99 -9.96 3.35
CA PRO A 52 -1.45 -11.25 2.96
C PRO A 52 -2.32 -12.38 3.53
N TRP A 53 -2.56 -13.40 2.71
CA TRP A 53 -3.38 -14.56 3.07
C TRP A 53 -2.81 -15.26 4.31
N GLN A 54 -3.53 -15.21 5.43
CA GLN A 54 -3.17 -15.96 6.63
C GLN A 54 -3.87 -17.33 6.58
N HIS A 55 -3.15 -18.38 6.20
CA HIS A 55 -3.65 -19.72 6.39
C HIS A 55 -3.73 -19.99 7.90
N ARG A 56 -4.81 -20.59 8.41
CA ARG A 56 -4.87 -20.98 9.84
C ARG A 56 -3.64 -21.85 10.11
N SER A 57 -2.81 -21.40 11.06
CA SER A 57 -1.50 -22.00 11.44
C SER A 57 -0.26 -21.59 10.63
N HIS A 58 -0.36 -20.71 9.62
CA HIS A 58 0.81 -20.14 8.93
C HIS A 58 0.57 -18.68 8.57
N THR A 59 1.23 -17.77 9.30
CA THR A 59 1.35 -16.37 8.92
C THR A 59 2.51 -16.26 7.94
N SER A 60 2.29 -15.78 6.71
CA SER A 60 3.41 -15.35 5.87
C SER A 60 4.08 -14.19 6.60
N LEU A 61 5.27 -14.44 7.14
CA LEU A 61 6.00 -13.48 7.96
C LEU A 61 6.58 -12.32 7.15
N ASN A 62 6.49 -12.40 5.82
CA ASN A 62 6.84 -11.38 4.85
C ASN A 62 5.65 -11.23 3.89
N GLY A 63 5.10 -10.03 3.76
CA GLY A 63 3.96 -9.73 2.89
C GLY A 63 3.67 -8.24 2.82
N CYS A 64 2.58 -7.87 2.15
CA CYS A 64 2.09 -6.50 2.09
C CYS A 64 0.59 -6.48 2.35
N ALA A 65 0.11 -5.48 3.08
CA ALA A 65 -1.29 -5.11 3.15
C ALA A 65 -1.51 -3.88 2.28
N VAL A 66 -2.62 -3.84 1.54
CA VAL A 66 -2.94 -2.78 0.58
C VAL A 66 -4.34 -2.27 0.88
N ALA A 67 -4.51 -0.95 0.93
CA ALA A 67 -5.81 -0.31 0.92
C ALA A 67 -6.11 0.19 -0.50
N LEU A 68 -7.27 -0.18 -1.02
CA LEU A 68 -7.74 0.15 -2.37
C LEU A 68 -9.05 0.95 -2.25
N CYS A 69 -9.17 2.04 -3.01
CA CYS A 69 -10.46 2.69 -3.20
C CYS A 69 -11.31 1.80 -4.12
N ILE A 70 -12.49 1.40 -3.66
CA ILE A 70 -13.39 0.55 -4.45
C ILE A 70 -13.94 1.32 -5.66
N ASP A 71 -14.17 2.62 -5.48
CA ASP A 71 -14.79 3.46 -6.49
C ASP A 71 -13.85 3.72 -7.69
N THR A 72 -12.55 3.90 -7.43
CA THR A 72 -11.53 4.14 -8.48
C THR A 72 -10.68 2.91 -8.81
N ALA A 73 -10.77 1.85 -8.01
CA ALA A 73 -9.87 0.69 -8.03
C ALA A 73 -8.38 1.03 -7.82
N GLU A 74 -8.06 2.23 -7.33
CA GLU A 74 -6.70 2.68 -7.10
C GLU A 74 -6.19 2.36 -5.69
N VAL A 75 -4.87 2.21 -5.57
CA VAL A 75 -4.20 1.99 -4.29
C VAL A 75 -4.08 3.31 -3.52
N VAL A 76 -4.63 3.32 -2.31
CA VAL A 76 -4.63 4.47 -1.40
C VAL A 76 -3.65 4.29 -0.23
N ASP A 77 -3.24 3.06 0.07
CA ASP A 77 -2.15 2.80 1.03
C ASP A 77 -1.51 1.42 0.81
N VAL A 78 -0.23 1.28 1.18
CA VAL A 78 0.50 -0.01 1.20
C VAL A 78 1.39 -0.09 2.43
N GLU A 79 1.15 -1.09 3.27
CA GLU A 79 1.99 -1.39 4.42
C GLU A 79 2.75 -2.71 4.21
N ILE A 80 4.06 -2.67 4.43
CA ILE A 80 4.92 -3.85 4.30
C ILE A 80 5.04 -4.54 5.66
N ILE A 81 4.68 -5.82 5.71
CA ILE A 81 4.72 -6.64 6.91
C ILE A 81 5.94 -7.55 6.79
N SER A 82 6.96 -7.33 7.63
CA SER A 82 8.17 -8.15 7.71
C SER A 82 8.50 -8.44 9.18
N LYS A 83 9.05 -9.62 9.46
CA LYS A 83 9.36 -10.12 10.83
C LYS A 83 10.38 -9.28 11.62
N ASN A 84 10.91 -8.19 11.05
CA ASN A 84 11.99 -7.39 11.63
C ASN A 84 11.65 -5.89 11.76
N TYR A 85 10.38 -5.51 11.82
CA TYR A 85 9.98 -4.22 12.40
C TYR A 85 9.77 -4.35 13.92
#